data_AF-A0A3L7Y0V1-F1
#
_entry.id   AF-A0A3L7Y0V1-F1
#
_cell.length_a   1.000
_cell.length_b   1.000
_cell.length_c   1.000
_cell.angle_alpha   90.00
_cell.angle_beta   90.00
_cell.angle_gamma   90.00
#
_symmetry.space_group_name_H-M   'P 1'
#
loop_
_entity.id
_entity.type
_entity.pdbx_description
1 polymer ?
#
loop_
_entity_poly.entity_id
_entity_poly.type
_entity_poly.pdbx_seq_one_letter_code
_entity_poly.pdbx_strand_id
1 'polypeptide(L)'
;MTHLVDLHAYGVTAERGFLPIADPSAGIPATNPEWHQTARDLPALIPSGKIRSIIEALPEFRSEQLETEEDLEAAMRTLSYLGMAYVWGEPESPSALPARLAVPWHEIAAALGREPILSYASYALWNWRRIDASGPIALGNIALLQHFLGGLDEAWFILIHVDIERRAGAALAAGAHAQAAISDGSDVEATAA
;
A
#
# COMPACT_ATOMS: atom_id res chain seq x y z
N MET A 1 -13.97 1.70 34.69
CA MET A 1 -13.94 2.56 33.48
C MET A 1 -13.97 1.62 32.30
N THR A 2 -15.06 1.59 31.55
CA THR A 2 -15.19 0.75 30.35
C THR A 2 -14.26 1.33 29.29
N HIS A 3 -13.16 0.64 29.00
CA HIS A 3 -12.24 1.05 27.94
C HIS A 3 -12.76 0.47 26.62
N LEU A 4 -13.67 1.19 25.97
CA LEU A 4 -14.07 0.87 24.61
C LEU A 4 -12.84 1.08 23.70
N VAL A 5 -12.46 0.06 22.94
CA VAL A 5 -11.39 0.20 21.95
C VAL A 5 -11.92 1.00 20.78
N ASP A 6 -11.40 2.22 20.61
CA ASP A 6 -11.65 3.02 19.41
C ASP A 6 -10.77 2.50 18.27
N LEU A 7 -11.32 1.63 17.43
CA LEU A 7 -10.62 1.09 16.27
C LEU A 7 -10.16 2.19 15.30
N HIS A 8 -10.91 3.28 15.19
CA HIS A 8 -10.58 4.36 14.28
C HIS A 8 -9.29 5.07 14.69
N ALA A 9 -9.00 5.17 15.99
CA ALA A 9 -7.74 5.69 16.51
C ALA A 9 -6.51 4.87 16.07
N TYR A 10 -6.71 3.64 15.61
CA TYR A 10 -5.67 2.75 15.07
C TYR A 10 -5.74 2.62 13.53
N GLY A 11 -6.54 3.46 12.86
CA GLY A 11 -6.74 3.38 11.41
C GLY A 11 -7.56 2.18 10.95
N VAL A 12 -8.32 1.54 11.86
CA VAL A 12 -9.11 0.34 11.59
C VAL A 12 -10.60 0.70 11.57
N THR A 13 -11.34 0.11 10.63
CA THR A 13 -12.80 0.26 10.56
C THR A 13 -13.49 -1.09 10.41
N ALA A 14 -14.76 -1.17 10.81
CA ALA A 14 -15.55 -2.39 10.64
C ALA A 14 -15.77 -2.71 9.14
N GLU A 15 -15.84 -1.68 8.31
CA GLU A 15 -16.14 -1.78 6.88
C GLU A 15 -14.93 -2.17 6.04
N ARG A 16 -13.73 -1.75 6.46
CA ARG A 16 -12.49 -1.87 5.67
C ARG A 16 -11.37 -2.65 6.36
N GLY A 17 -11.51 -3.02 7.63
CA GLY A 17 -10.43 -3.67 8.38
C GLY A 17 -9.21 -2.77 8.47
N PHE A 18 -8.04 -3.31 8.12
CA PHE A 18 -6.77 -2.56 8.04
C PHE A 18 -6.55 -1.86 6.69
N LEU A 19 -7.49 -1.95 5.74
CA LEU A 19 -7.38 -1.14 4.54
C LEU A 19 -7.49 0.35 4.90
N PRO A 20 -6.86 1.23 4.11
CA PRO A 20 -6.92 2.66 4.36
C PRO A 20 -8.35 3.19 4.38
N ILE A 21 -8.58 4.18 5.25
CA ILE A 21 -9.89 4.82 5.42
C ILE A 21 -10.36 5.43 4.10
N ALA A 22 -9.46 6.10 3.38
CA ALA A 22 -9.66 6.58 2.01
C ALA A 22 -9.27 5.52 0.98
N ASP A 23 -9.78 5.63 -0.25
CA ASP A 23 -9.29 4.78 -1.34
C ASP A 23 -7.87 5.25 -1.76
N PRO A 24 -6.94 4.34 -2.07
CA PRO A 24 -5.57 4.73 -2.42
C PRO A 24 -5.50 5.65 -3.64
N SER A 25 -4.65 6.68 -3.57
CA SER A 25 -4.38 7.57 -4.71
C SER A 25 -3.77 6.81 -5.88
N ALA A 26 -4.32 7.01 -7.08
CA ALA A 26 -3.88 6.31 -8.28
C ALA A 26 -2.53 6.79 -8.82
N GLY A 27 -2.18 8.04 -8.53
CA GLY A 27 -0.91 8.65 -8.89
C GLY A 27 -0.27 9.34 -7.71
N ILE A 28 1.03 9.60 -7.84
CA ILE A 28 1.70 10.62 -7.03
C ILE A 28 1.36 12.01 -7.60
N PRO A 29 1.44 13.08 -6.79
CA PRO A 29 1.32 14.44 -7.29
C PRO A 29 2.16 14.68 -8.54
N ALA A 30 1.69 15.59 -9.42
CA ALA A 30 2.29 15.90 -10.72
C ALA A 30 3.75 16.43 -10.67
N THR A 31 4.31 16.47 -9.48
CA THR A 31 5.64 16.89 -9.10
C THR A 31 6.68 15.79 -9.36
N ASN A 32 6.28 14.52 -9.56
CA ASN A 32 7.22 13.43 -9.87
C ASN A 32 6.75 12.54 -11.05
N PRO A 33 6.35 13.10 -12.21
CA PRO A 33 5.65 12.34 -13.24
C PRO A 33 6.51 11.25 -13.90
N GLU A 34 7.82 11.46 -14.03
CA GLU A 34 8.75 10.49 -14.63
C GLU A 34 8.90 9.25 -13.74
N TRP A 35 8.93 9.45 -12.41
CA TRP A 35 8.98 8.37 -11.43
C TRP A 35 7.69 7.55 -11.46
N HIS A 36 6.54 8.25 -11.49
CA HIS A 36 5.24 7.60 -11.58
C HIS A 36 5.11 6.77 -12.86
N GLN A 37 5.46 7.37 -14.00
CA GLN A 37 5.33 6.72 -15.29
C GLN A 37 6.26 5.52 -15.40
N THR A 38 7.53 5.65 -14.97
CA THR A 38 8.48 4.52 -14.95
C THR A 38 7.98 3.38 -14.08
N ALA A 39 7.38 3.68 -12.92
CA ALA A 39 6.78 2.66 -12.08
C ALA A 39 5.62 1.96 -12.80
N ARG A 40 4.68 2.71 -13.41
CA ARG A 40 3.57 2.11 -14.16
C ARG A 40 4.03 1.25 -15.35
N ASP A 41 5.14 1.61 -15.96
CA ASP A 41 5.70 0.90 -17.11
C ASP A 41 6.58 -0.29 -16.73
N LEU A 42 6.79 -0.58 -15.43
CA LEU A 42 7.58 -1.74 -14.96
C LEU A 42 7.26 -3.06 -15.68
N PRO A 43 5.98 -3.42 -15.94
CA PRO A 43 5.64 -4.62 -16.71
C PRO A 43 6.33 -4.72 -18.08
N ALA A 44 6.56 -3.58 -18.74
CA ALA A 44 7.26 -3.50 -20.01
C ALA A 44 8.78 -3.30 -19.85
N LEU A 45 9.21 -2.62 -18.78
CA LEU A 45 10.62 -2.24 -18.58
C LEU A 45 11.47 -3.34 -17.94
N ILE A 46 10.93 -4.13 -17.01
CA ILE A 46 11.67 -5.23 -16.38
C ILE A 46 12.13 -6.25 -17.44
N PRO A 47 11.27 -6.72 -18.37
CA PRO A 47 11.69 -7.67 -19.41
C PRO A 47 12.74 -7.11 -20.38
N SER A 48 12.92 -5.78 -20.46
CA SER A 48 13.93 -5.20 -21.33
C SER A 48 15.36 -5.37 -20.80
N GLY A 49 15.53 -5.74 -19.52
CA GLY A 49 16.84 -5.88 -18.87
C GLY A 49 17.61 -4.56 -18.75
N LYS A 50 16.90 -3.43 -18.68
CA LYS A 50 17.49 -2.07 -18.63
C LYS A 50 17.01 -1.25 -17.44
N ILE A 51 16.27 -1.86 -16.52
CA ILE A 51 15.54 -1.13 -15.48
C ILE A 51 16.48 -0.30 -14.60
N ARG A 52 17.71 -0.76 -14.32
CA ARG A 52 18.67 0.01 -13.53
C ARG A 52 19.08 1.29 -14.23
N SER A 53 19.52 1.18 -15.49
CA SER A 53 19.92 2.35 -16.29
C SER A 53 18.79 3.37 -16.45
N ILE A 54 17.54 2.90 -16.53
CA ILE A 54 16.36 3.76 -16.61
C ILE A 54 16.16 4.51 -15.29
N ILE A 55 16.19 3.80 -14.15
CA ILE A 55 16.02 4.40 -12.83
C ILE A 55 17.14 5.40 -12.52
N GLU A 56 18.38 5.08 -12.87
CA GLU A 56 19.54 5.96 -12.66
C GLU A 56 19.46 7.27 -13.48
N ALA A 57 18.78 7.22 -14.62
CA ALA A 57 18.57 8.36 -15.52
C ALA A 57 17.35 9.23 -15.14
N LEU A 58 16.57 8.85 -14.13
CA LEU A 58 15.44 9.66 -13.67
C LEU A 58 15.88 11.05 -13.17
N PRO A 59 15.00 12.06 -13.24
CA PRO A 59 15.27 13.35 -12.62
C PRO A 59 15.33 13.21 -11.10
N GLU A 60 15.77 14.27 -10.42
CA GLU A 60 15.69 14.35 -8.96
C GLU A 60 14.24 14.19 -8.49
N PHE A 61 14.04 13.41 -7.42
CA PHE A 61 12.73 13.22 -6.82
C PHE A 61 12.44 14.38 -5.86
N ARG A 62 11.26 14.98 -6.00
CA ARG A 62 10.82 16.14 -5.22
C ARG A 62 9.92 15.69 -4.07
N SER A 63 10.51 15.33 -2.93
CA SER A 63 9.80 14.83 -1.73
C SER A 63 9.08 15.95 -0.97
N GLU A 64 9.59 17.17 -1.03
CA GLU A 64 9.10 18.37 -0.36
C GLU A 64 7.72 18.85 -0.82
N GLN A 65 7.17 18.25 -1.89
CA GLN A 65 5.90 18.62 -2.50
C GLN A 65 4.78 17.60 -2.22
N LEU A 66 5.02 16.66 -1.31
CA LEU A 66 4.03 15.68 -0.86
C LEU A 66 3.43 16.17 0.47
N GLU A 67 2.14 16.50 0.45
CA GLU A 67 1.50 17.21 1.57
C GLU A 67 0.57 16.30 2.39
N THR A 68 0.01 15.25 1.78
CA THR A 68 -0.97 14.36 2.42
C THR A 68 -0.43 12.96 2.65
N GLU A 69 -1.09 12.20 3.52
CA GLU A 69 -0.78 10.78 3.73
C GLU A 69 -0.94 9.99 2.42
N GLU A 70 -1.98 10.27 1.63
CA GLU A 70 -2.22 9.60 0.36
C GLU A 70 -1.11 9.90 -0.67
N ASP A 71 -0.56 11.11 -0.66
CA ASP A 71 0.59 11.49 -1.49
C ASP A 71 1.85 10.72 -1.07
N LEU A 72 2.11 10.66 0.24
CA LEU A 72 3.24 9.91 0.81
C LEU A 72 3.11 8.41 0.53
N GLU A 73 1.92 7.83 0.66
CA GLU A 73 1.68 6.40 0.42
C GLU A 73 1.76 6.05 -1.06
N ALA A 74 1.27 6.92 -1.95
CA ALA A 74 1.46 6.78 -3.39
C ALA A 74 2.96 6.83 -3.76
N ALA A 75 3.72 7.75 -3.15
CA ALA A 75 5.17 7.85 -3.34
C ALA A 75 5.91 6.64 -2.78
N MET A 76 5.53 6.17 -1.59
CA MET A 76 6.10 4.98 -0.97
C MET A 76 5.86 3.74 -1.83
N ARG A 77 4.66 3.57 -2.38
CA ARG A 77 4.34 2.51 -3.34
C ARG A 77 5.21 2.61 -4.59
N THR A 78 5.29 3.78 -5.22
CA THR A 78 6.11 4.00 -6.42
C THR A 78 7.58 3.70 -6.17
N LEU A 79 8.18 4.29 -5.13
CA LEU A 79 9.59 4.10 -4.80
C LEU A 79 9.89 2.66 -4.37
N SER A 80 8.97 2.00 -3.68
CA SER A 80 9.15 0.60 -3.26
C SER A 80 9.15 -0.37 -4.43
N TYR A 81 8.25 -0.18 -5.40
CA TYR A 81 8.24 -0.99 -6.62
C TYR A 81 9.50 -0.74 -7.46
N LEU A 82 9.91 0.52 -7.63
CA LEU A 82 11.14 0.83 -8.34
C LEU A 82 12.39 0.31 -7.62
N GLY A 83 12.43 0.39 -6.29
CA GLY A 83 13.46 -0.19 -5.44
C GLY A 83 13.60 -1.70 -5.63
N MET A 84 12.49 -2.42 -5.52
CA MET A 84 12.50 -3.87 -5.75
C MET A 84 12.84 -4.24 -7.19
N ALA A 85 12.37 -3.47 -8.18
CA ALA A 85 12.74 -3.67 -9.58
C ALA A 85 14.22 -3.37 -9.84
N TYR A 86 14.83 -2.40 -9.16
CA TYR A 86 16.26 -2.14 -9.25
C TYR A 86 17.10 -3.30 -8.70
N VAL A 87 16.72 -3.85 -7.55
CA VAL A 87 17.43 -4.97 -6.92
C VAL A 87 17.27 -6.25 -7.74
N TRP A 88 16.04 -6.60 -8.13
CA TRP A 88 15.71 -7.93 -8.65
C TRP A 88 15.31 -8.00 -10.13
N GLY A 89 15.19 -6.85 -10.81
CA GLY A 89 14.71 -6.79 -12.20
C GLY A 89 15.76 -7.12 -13.27
N GLU A 90 17.00 -7.41 -12.87
CA GLU A 90 18.09 -7.84 -13.75
C GLU A 90 18.84 -9.03 -13.13
N PRO A 91 19.59 -9.83 -13.92
CA PRO A 91 20.12 -11.13 -13.48
C PRO A 91 21.06 -11.10 -12.26
N GLU A 92 21.90 -10.06 -12.15
CA GLU A 92 22.88 -9.93 -11.06
C GLU A 92 22.38 -8.91 -10.04
N SER A 93 22.33 -9.26 -8.75
CA SER A 93 21.92 -8.32 -7.70
C SER A 93 22.95 -7.20 -7.51
N PRO A 94 22.52 -5.92 -7.37
CA PRO A 94 23.45 -4.82 -7.12
C PRO A 94 23.94 -4.86 -5.67
N SER A 95 25.12 -4.30 -5.42
CA SER A 95 25.67 -4.17 -4.06
C SER A 95 25.10 -2.97 -3.29
N ALA A 96 24.49 -2.01 -3.98
CA ALA A 96 23.89 -0.81 -3.41
C ALA A 96 22.80 -0.24 -4.32
N LEU A 97 21.88 0.54 -3.73
CA LEU A 97 20.95 1.38 -4.48
C LEU A 97 21.62 2.72 -4.84
N PRO A 98 21.28 3.33 -5.99
CA PRO A 98 21.76 4.66 -6.32
C PRO A 98 21.13 5.66 -5.34
N ALA A 99 21.92 6.65 -4.90
CA ALA A 99 21.46 7.67 -3.95
C ALA A 99 20.17 8.37 -4.42
N ARG A 100 20.04 8.57 -5.74
CA ARG A 100 18.85 9.14 -6.39
C ARG A 100 17.54 8.40 -6.07
N LEU A 101 17.60 7.09 -5.80
CA LEU A 101 16.45 6.27 -5.38
C LEU A 101 16.43 6.09 -3.86
N ALA A 102 17.59 5.80 -3.26
CA ALA A 102 17.68 5.45 -1.84
C ALA A 102 17.31 6.61 -0.91
N VAL A 103 17.76 7.83 -1.23
CA VAL A 103 17.52 9.03 -0.40
C VAL A 103 16.02 9.38 -0.33
N PRO A 104 15.31 9.63 -1.45
CA PRO A 104 13.89 9.95 -1.38
C PRO A 104 13.06 8.80 -0.80
N TRP A 105 13.43 7.53 -1.08
CA TRP A 105 12.71 6.41 -0.48
C TRP A 105 12.86 6.37 1.03
N HIS A 106 14.06 6.64 1.56
CA HIS A 106 14.27 6.77 3.00
C HIS A 106 13.49 7.95 3.60
N GLU A 107 13.48 9.11 2.95
CA GLU A 107 12.73 10.28 3.42
C GLU A 107 11.23 10.01 3.51
N ILE A 108 10.63 9.42 2.47
CA ILE A 108 9.20 9.07 2.46
C ILE A 108 8.90 7.98 3.49
N ALA A 109 9.74 6.96 3.60
CA ALA A 109 9.56 5.90 4.57
C ALA A 109 9.64 6.46 6.01
N ALA A 110 10.60 7.34 6.31
CA ALA A 110 10.72 8.01 7.60
C ALA A 110 9.50 8.87 7.92
N ALA A 111 8.97 9.62 6.95
CA ALA A 111 7.75 10.40 7.13
C ALA A 111 6.53 9.53 7.47
N LEU A 112 6.47 8.31 6.94
CA LEU A 112 5.43 7.30 7.23
C LEU A 112 5.74 6.43 8.46
N GLY A 113 6.89 6.62 9.13
CA GLY A 113 7.32 5.78 10.25
C GLY A 113 7.63 4.34 9.86
N ARG A 114 8.12 4.10 8.64
CA ARG A 114 8.43 2.79 8.07
C ARG A 114 9.87 2.71 7.58
N GLU A 115 10.33 1.49 7.32
CA GLU A 115 11.60 1.25 6.63
C GLU A 115 11.42 1.35 5.10
N PRO A 116 12.45 1.78 4.34
CA PRO A 116 12.42 1.90 2.89
C PRO A 116 12.52 0.51 2.23
N ILE A 117 11.44 -0.26 2.35
CA ILE A 117 11.27 -1.58 1.75
C ILE A 117 9.81 -1.75 1.29
N LEU A 118 9.60 -2.60 0.28
CA LEU A 118 8.26 -2.97 -0.14
C LEU A 118 7.61 -3.84 0.94
N SER A 119 6.86 -3.19 1.83
CA SER A 119 6.08 -3.83 2.87
C SER A 119 4.68 -4.21 2.38
N TYR A 120 3.95 -5.00 3.17
CA TYR A 120 2.55 -5.34 2.88
C TYR A 120 1.66 -4.10 2.72
N ALA A 121 1.94 -3.01 3.45
CA ALA A 121 1.18 -1.77 3.33
C ALA A 121 1.27 -1.20 1.91
N SER A 122 2.48 -1.07 1.36
CA SER A 122 2.70 -0.51 0.02
C SER A 122 2.46 -1.52 -1.10
N TYR A 123 2.54 -2.83 -0.81
CA TYR A 123 2.31 -3.90 -1.77
C TYR A 123 0.83 -4.21 -1.97
N ALA A 124 0.03 -4.17 -0.89
CA ALA A 124 -1.37 -4.56 -0.88
C ALA A 124 -2.31 -3.44 -0.42
N LEU A 125 -2.21 -2.99 0.85
CA LEU A 125 -3.20 -2.09 1.47
C LEU A 125 -3.40 -0.80 0.69
N TRP A 126 -2.30 -0.22 0.20
CA TRP A 126 -2.28 1.01 -0.60
C TRP A 126 -2.13 0.75 -2.10
N ASN A 127 -2.31 -0.47 -2.62
CA ASN A 127 -2.07 -0.78 -4.04
C ASN A 127 -3.32 -1.26 -4.79
N TRP A 128 -4.46 -0.60 -4.59
CA TRP A 128 -5.68 -0.96 -5.29
C TRP A 128 -6.53 0.27 -5.57
N ARG A 129 -7.44 0.13 -6.54
CA ARG A 129 -8.50 1.09 -6.84
C ARG A 129 -9.79 0.34 -7.14
N ARG A 130 -10.92 1.02 -6.99
CA ARG A 130 -12.18 0.54 -7.52
C ARG A 130 -12.24 0.74 -9.04
N ILE A 131 -12.93 -0.16 -9.72
CA ILE A 131 -13.27 -0.03 -11.14
C ILE A 131 -14.50 0.89 -11.25
N ASP A 132 -15.56 0.58 -10.51
CA ASP A 132 -16.68 1.47 -10.22
C ASP A 132 -16.52 2.03 -8.79
N ALA A 133 -16.26 3.33 -8.69
CA ALA A 133 -16.06 4.03 -7.44
C ALA A 133 -17.29 3.98 -6.52
N SER A 134 -18.50 3.86 -7.08
CA SER A 134 -19.74 3.74 -6.30
C SER A 134 -19.99 2.31 -5.80
N GLY A 135 -19.31 1.32 -6.39
CA GLY A 135 -19.41 -0.08 -6.01
C GLY A 135 -18.58 -0.44 -4.77
N PRO A 136 -18.71 -1.68 -4.26
CA PRO A 136 -18.00 -2.14 -3.07
C PRO A 136 -16.50 -2.38 -3.34
N ILE A 137 -15.70 -2.39 -2.26
CA ILE A 137 -14.36 -3.00 -2.28
C ILE A 137 -14.59 -4.51 -2.30
N ALA A 138 -14.48 -5.13 -3.47
CA ALA A 138 -14.66 -6.58 -3.61
C ALA A 138 -14.00 -7.07 -4.90
N LEU A 139 -13.59 -8.33 -4.90
CA LEU A 139 -13.15 -9.01 -6.12
C LEU A 139 -14.18 -8.82 -7.25
N GLY A 140 -13.70 -8.51 -8.45
CA GLY A 140 -14.54 -8.12 -9.60
C GLY A 140 -14.82 -6.62 -9.71
N ASN A 141 -14.67 -5.84 -8.63
CA ASN A 141 -14.76 -4.37 -8.67
C ASN A 141 -13.46 -3.66 -8.24
N ILE A 142 -12.38 -4.39 -7.96
CA ILE A 142 -11.07 -3.82 -7.62
C ILE A 142 -10.00 -4.22 -8.63
N ALA A 143 -9.03 -3.34 -8.84
CA ALA A 143 -7.87 -3.54 -9.70
C ALA A 143 -6.61 -2.95 -9.04
N LEU A 144 -5.43 -3.46 -9.39
CA LEU A 144 -4.18 -2.91 -8.89
C LEU A 144 -3.86 -1.55 -9.52
N LEU A 145 -3.12 -0.76 -8.77
CA LEU A 145 -2.55 0.50 -9.23
C LEU A 145 -1.15 0.32 -9.81
N GLN A 146 -0.36 -0.58 -9.22
CA GLN A 146 1.04 -0.81 -9.53
C GLN A 146 1.33 -2.30 -9.66
N HIS A 147 2.08 -2.66 -10.70
CA HIS A 147 2.50 -4.02 -11.03
C HIS A 147 4.03 -4.10 -11.19
N PHE A 148 4.60 -5.29 -11.04
CA PHE A 148 5.93 -5.63 -11.53
C PHE A 148 5.87 -6.14 -12.97
N LEU A 149 5.09 -7.19 -13.23
CA LEU A 149 5.05 -7.87 -14.55
C LEU A 149 3.68 -7.79 -15.22
N GLY A 150 2.63 -7.34 -14.51
CA GLY A 150 1.33 -7.01 -15.11
C GLY A 150 0.46 -8.23 -15.41
N GLY A 151 0.76 -9.37 -14.79
CA GLY A 151 0.02 -10.62 -14.97
C GLY A 151 -1.25 -10.72 -14.12
N LEU A 152 -2.20 -11.54 -14.58
CA LEU A 152 -3.41 -11.85 -13.82
C LEU A 152 -3.06 -12.52 -12.48
N ASP A 153 -2.08 -13.43 -12.47
CA ASP A 153 -1.65 -14.14 -11.27
C ASP A 153 -1.11 -13.18 -10.21
N GLU A 154 -0.28 -12.20 -10.61
CA GLU A 154 0.21 -11.13 -9.74
C GLU A 154 -0.96 -10.30 -9.18
N ALA A 155 -1.88 -9.89 -10.06
CA ALA A 155 -3.04 -9.10 -9.67
C ALA A 155 -3.90 -9.83 -8.64
N TRP A 156 -4.25 -11.09 -8.90
CA TRP A 156 -5.07 -11.88 -8.00
C TRP A 156 -4.39 -12.19 -6.67
N PHE A 157 -3.07 -12.43 -6.68
CA PHE A 157 -2.32 -12.63 -5.45
C PHE A 157 -2.53 -11.46 -4.49
N ILE A 158 -2.46 -10.21 -4.97
CA ILE A 158 -2.62 -9.03 -4.13
C ILE A 158 -4.10 -8.72 -3.84
N LEU A 159 -4.98 -8.76 -4.84
CA LEU A 159 -6.39 -8.35 -4.69
C LEU A 159 -7.19 -9.29 -3.78
N ILE A 160 -6.83 -10.58 -3.71
CA ILE A 160 -7.43 -11.50 -2.73
C ILE A 160 -7.13 -11.03 -1.30
N HIS A 161 -5.90 -10.58 -1.02
CA HIS A 161 -5.54 -10.07 0.29
C HIS A 161 -6.35 -8.81 0.63
N VAL A 162 -6.53 -7.90 -0.33
CA VAL A 162 -7.38 -6.71 -0.15
C VAL A 162 -8.81 -7.09 0.23
N ASP A 163 -9.41 -8.09 -0.43
CA ASP A 163 -10.77 -8.54 -0.10
C ASP A 163 -10.84 -9.23 1.28
N ILE A 164 -9.80 -9.96 1.68
CA ILE A 164 -9.68 -10.58 3.00
C ILE A 164 -9.60 -9.51 4.09
N GLU A 165 -8.71 -8.52 3.94
CA GLU A 165 -8.54 -7.42 4.91
C GLU A 165 -9.86 -6.67 5.13
N ARG A 166 -10.54 -6.35 4.02
CA ARG A 166 -11.85 -5.71 4.07
C ARG A 166 -12.87 -6.56 4.84
N ARG A 167 -12.92 -7.87 4.60
CA ARG A 167 -13.83 -8.80 5.30
C ARG A 167 -13.50 -8.93 6.79
N ALA A 168 -12.23 -8.85 7.15
CA ALA A 168 -11.77 -8.98 8.53
C ALA A 168 -12.25 -7.83 9.43
N GLY A 169 -12.60 -6.66 8.87
CA GLY A 169 -13.07 -5.50 9.64
C GLY A 169 -14.23 -5.82 10.60
N ALA A 170 -15.22 -6.59 10.15
CA ALA A 170 -16.35 -6.98 11.00
C ALA A 170 -15.90 -7.83 12.20
N ALA A 171 -14.92 -8.72 12.01
CA ALA A 171 -14.38 -9.55 13.09
C ALA A 171 -13.54 -8.71 14.08
N LEU A 172 -12.81 -7.70 13.61
CA LEU A 172 -12.07 -6.77 14.47
C LEU A 172 -13.05 -5.94 15.33
N ALA A 173 -14.15 -5.47 14.74
CA ALA A 173 -15.22 -4.77 15.44
C ALA A 173 -15.90 -5.65 16.50
N ALA A 174 -16.18 -6.91 16.15
CA ALA A 174 -16.71 -7.89 17.10
C ALA A 174 -15.75 -8.13 18.28
N GLY A 175 -14.44 -8.23 18.02
CA GLY A 175 -13.44 -8.36 19.08
C GLY A 175 -13.42 -7.17 20.06
N ALA A 176 -13.51 -5.94 19.53
CA ALA A 176 -13.62 -4.73 20.36
C ALA A 176 -14.90 -4.72 21.21
N HIS A 177 -16.03 -5.15 20.64
CA HIS A 177 -17.30 -5.29 21.36
C HIS A 177 -17.19 -6.34 22.47
N ALA A 178 -16.65 -7.52 22.17
CA ALA A 178 -16.48 -8.60 23.13
C ALA A 178 -15.61 -8.18 24.32
N GLN A 179 -14.50 -7.44 24.07
CA GLN A 179 -13.66 -6.90 25.13
C GLN A 179 -14.42 -5.93 26.05
N ALA A 180 -15.26 -5.05 25.48
CA ALA A 180 -16.07 -4.13 26.27
C ALA A 180 -17.10 -4.89 27.13
N ALA A 181 -17.82 -5.85 26.54
CA ALA A 181 -18.80 -6.67 27.24
C ALA A 181 -18.18 -7.46 28.42
N ILE A 182 -16.99 -8.05 28.23
CA ILE A 182 -16.26 -8.72 29.31
C ILE A 182 -15.89 -7.73 30.43
N SER A 183 -15.45 -6.53 30.07
CA SER A 183 -15.08 -5.49 31.04
C SER A 183 -16.28 -5.01 31.87
N ASP A 184 -17.48 -5.07 31.30
CA ASP A 184 -18.74 -4.73 31.97
C ASP A 184 -19.39 -5.94 32.69
N GLY A 185 -18.79 -7.13 32.62
CA GLY A 185 -19.26 -8.35 33.28
C GLY A 185 -20.41 -9.06 32.56
N SER A 186 -20.56 -8.84 31.26
CA SER A 186 -21.65 -9.36 30.43
C SER A 186 -21.17 -10.48 29.51
N ASP A 187 -21.11 -11.70 30.03
CA ASP A 187 -20.68 -12.88 29.26
C ASP A 187 -21.60 -13.18 28.06
N VAL A 188 -22.90 -12.89 28.19
CA VAL A 188 -23.88 -13.11 27.13
C VAL A 188 -23.61 -12.21 25.94
N GLU A 189 -23.38 -10.91 26.16
CA GLU A 189 -23.06 -9.96 25.08
C GLU A 189 -21.70 -10.27 24.46
N ALA A 190 -20.72 -10.69 25.26
CA ALA A 190 -19.40 -11.06 24.77
C ALA A 190 -19.42 -12.25 23.79
N THR A 191 -20.30 -13.23 24.01
CA THR A 191 -20.45 -14.41 23.13
C THR A 191 -21.37 -14.18 21.93
N ALA A 192 -22.12 -13.08 21.91
CA ALA A 192 -23.06 -12.73 20.84
C ALA A 192 -22.48 -11.76 19.80
N ALA A 193 -21.32 -11.16 20.08
CA ALA A 193 -20.57 -10.28 19.18
C ALA A 193 -19.96 -11.03 18.00
#